data_AF-A0A1I2E5T6-F1
#
_entry.id   AF-A0A1I2E5T6-F1
#
_cell.length_a   1.000
_cell.length_b   1.000
_cell.length_c   1.000
_cell.angle_alpha   90.00
_cell.angle_beta   90.00
_cell.angle_gamma   90.00
#
_symmetry.space_group_name_H-M   'P 1'
#
loop_
_entity.id
_entity.type
_entity.pdbx_description
1 polymer ?
#
loop_
_entity_poly.entity_id
_entity_poly.type
_entity_poly.pdbx_seq_one_letter_code
_entity_poly.pdbx_strand_id
1 'polypeptide(L)' 'MTQTPAPESAPEPAAGTHQVREEADAALADCVLCGEPTEYPASTRGATYCPVCEWQEAQRTACSG' A
#
# COMPACT_ATOMS: atom_id res chain seq x y z
N MET A 1 -44.17 13.34 -15.18
CA MET A 1 -43.12 14.32 -14.89
C MET A 1 -41.85 13.52 -14.71
N THR A 2 -41.04 13.49 -15.77
CA THR A 2 -39.95 12.55 -15.99
C THR A 2 -38.69 13.02 -15.26
N GLN A 3 -38.11 12.21 -14.37
CA GLN A 3 -36.67 12.22 -14.13
C GLN A 3 -36.20 10.93 -13.45
N THR A 4 -35.63 10.01 -14.23
CA THR A 4 -34.63 9.06 -13.73
C THR A 4 -33.28 9.74 -13.90
N PRO A 5 -32.54 10.07 -12.82
CA PRO A 5 -31.13 10.37 -12.97
C PRO A 5 -30.37 9.06 -13.19
N ALA A 6 -29.59 9.00 -14.27
CA ALA A 6 -28.54 8.01 -14.46
C ALA A 6 -27.41 8.27 -13.46
N PRO A 7 -26.75 7.26 -12.87
CA PRO A 7 -25.48 7.50 -12.22
C PRO A 7 -24.41 7.81 -13.28
N GLU A 8 -23.88 9.00 -13.15
CA GLU A 8 -22.73 9.59 -13.84
C GLU A 8 -21.52 8.65 -13.82
N SER A 9 -20.78 8.65 -14.93
CA SER A 9 -19.65 7.78 -15.24
C SER A 9 -18.68 7.62 -14.06
N ALA A 10 -18.50 6.38 -13.62
CA ALA A 10 -17.36 6.00 -12.80
C ALA A 10 -16.06 6.32 -13.58
N PRO A 11 -15.01 6.85 -12.95
CA PRO A 11 -13.71 6.88 -13.59
C PRO A 11 -13.23 5.43 -13.76
N GLU A 12 -13.06 4.99 -15.00
CA GLU A 12 -12.38 3.75 -15.34
C GLU A 12 -10.89 3.88 -14.98
N PRO A 13 -10.32 3.06 -14.07
CA PRO A 13 -8.88 2.99 -13.93
C PRO A 13 -8.29 2.14 -15.07
N ALA A 14 -8.21 2.72 -16.27
CA ALA A 14 -7.47 2.14 -17.38
C ALA A 14 -5.99 2.54 -17.28
N ALA A 15 -5.22 1.86 -16.42
CA ALA A 15 -3.77 1.61 -16.58
C ALA A 15 -3.20 1.05 -15.28
N GLY A 16 -2.77 -0.21 -15.27
CA GLY A 16 -2.01 -0.76 -14.15
C GLY A 16 -1.87 -2.27 -14.08
N THR A 17 -2.16 -3.03 -15.13
CA THR A 17 -2.08 -4.52 -15.06
C THR A 17 -0.68 -5.09 -15.26
N HIS A 18 0.31 -4.28 -15.67
CA HIS A 18 1.67 -4.77 -15.88
C HIS A 18 2.57 -4.76 -14.63
N GLN A 19 2.15 -4.14 -13.52
CA GLN A 19 3.05 -3.99 -12.36
C GLN A 19 3.07 -5.25 -11.49
N VAL A 20 1.92 -5.92 -11.35
CA VAL A 20 1.70 -7.01 -10.38
C VAL A 20 2.61 -8.23 -10.59
N ARG A 21 3.12 -8.46 -11.81
CA ARG A 21 4.01 -9.59 -12.10
C ARG A 21 5.50 -9.27 -11.93
N GLU A 22 5.91 -8.04 -12.21
CA GLU A 22 7.29 -7.58 -11.98
C GLU A 22 7.56 -7.40 -10.47
N GLU A 23 6.54 -7.01 -9.70
CA GLU A 23 6.65 -6.83 -8.24
C GLU A 23 6.94 -8.13 -7.48
N ALA A 24 6.53 -9.29 -8.01
CA ALA A 24 6.79 -10.59 -7.38
C ALA A 24 8.25 -11.08 -7.54
N ASP A 25 8.99 -10.56 -8.52
CA ASP A 25 10.43 -10.83 -8.73
C ASP A 25 11.33 -9.74 -8.13
N ALA A 26 10.75 -8.59 -7.79
CA ALA A 26 11.48 -7.52 -7.13
C ALA A 26 11.86 -7.93 -5.70
N ALA A 27 13.14 -7.78 -5.36
CA ALA A 27 13.61 -7.98 -4.00
C ALA A 27 12.78 -7.12 -3.04
N LEU A 28 12.27 -7.73 -1.97
CA LEU A 28 11.52 -7.02 -0.93
C LEU A 28 12.45 -6.05 -0.21
N ALA A 29 11.91 -4.89 0.18
CA ALA A 29 12.64 -3.93 1.00
C ALA A 29 12.89 -4.53 2.39
N ASP A 30 14.00 -4.15 3.01
CA ASP A 30 14.38 -4.61 4.34
C ASP A 30 13.90 -3.61 5.41
N CYS A 31 13.27 -4.09 6.49
CA CYS A 31 12.72 -3.24 7.54
C CYS A 31 13.85 -2.56 8.33
N VAL A 32 13.81 -1.24 8.50
CA VAL A 32 14.90 -0.51 9.18
C VAL A 32 14.95 -0.74 10.70
N LEU A 33 13.92 -1.36 11.29
CA LEU A 33 13.87 -1.67 12.73
C LEU A 33 14.32 -3.08 13.06
N CYS A 34 13.84 -4.08 12.32
CA CYS A 34 14.09 -5.49 12.63
C CYS A 34 14.97 -6.21 11.60
N GLY A 35 15.18 -5.64 10.41
CA GLY A 35 15.97 -6.27 9.36
C GLY A 35 15.26 -7.42 8.61
N GLU A 36 13.93 -7.52 8.74
CA GLU A 36 13.14 -8.53 8.02
C GLU A 36 12.60 -7.97 6.70
N PRO A 37 12.41 -8.84 5.68
CA PRO A 37 11.79 -8.42 4.42
C PRO A 37 10.36 -7.93 4.66
N THR A 38 10.04 -6.78 4.08
CA THR A 38 8.70 -6.17 4.11
C THR A 38 7.80 -6.79 3.03
N GLU A 39 6.51 -6.44 3.01
CA GLU A 39 5.61 -6.80 1.89
C GLU A 39 5.82 -5.94 0.64
N TYR A 40 6.62 -4.87 0.76
CA TYR A 40 6.83 -3.91 -0.30
C TYR A 40 8.12 -4.21 -1.07
N PRO A 41 8.12 -4.10 -2.41
CA PRO A 41 9.34 -4.24 -3.19
C PRO A 41 10.31 -3.09 -2.84
N ALA A 42 11.61 -3.37 -2.88
CA ALA A 42 12.69 -2.39 -2.62
C ALA A 42 12.64 -1.17 -3.55
N SER A 43 11.92 -1.28 -4.67
CA SER A 43 11.67 -0.16 -5.59
C SER A 43 10.60 0.83 -5.08
N THR A 44 9.78 0.46 -4.08
CA THR A 44 8.78 1.33 -3.47
C THR A 44 9.46 2.30 -2.52
N ARG A 45 9.70 3.53 -2.96
CA ARG A 45 10.27 4.58 -2.11
C ARG A 45 9.28 4.97 -1.01
N GLY A 46 9.75 4.95 0.25
CA GLY A 46 9.01 5.42 1.42
C GLY A 46 8.46 4.29 2.30
N ALA A 47 8.40 3.06 1.81
CA ALA A 47 8.12 1.90 2.64
C ALA A 47 9.37 1.57 3.48
N THR A 48 9.34 1.93 4.77
CA THR A 48 10.52 1.85 5.66
C THR A 48 10.35 0.80 6.76
N TYR A 49 9.10 0.40 7.06
CA TYR A 49 8.76 -0.55 8.11
C TYR A 49 8.00 -1.76 7.55
N CYS A 50 8.21 -2.91 8.17
CA CYS A 50 7.35 -4.07 7.94
C CYS A 50 5.97 -3.86 8.61
N PRO A 51 4.94 -4.61 8.19
CA PRO A 51 3.56 -4.40 8.68
C PRO A 51 3.41 -4.55 10.19
N VAL A 52 4.23 -5.41 10.80
CA VAL A 52 4.29 -5.60 12.25
C VAL A 52 4.84 -4.36 12.93
N CYS A 53 6.00 -3.86 12.49
CA CYS A 53 6.62 -2.68 13.07
C CYS A 53 5.75 -1.43 12.88
N GLU A 54 5.11 -1.28 11.72
CA GLU A 54 4.20 -0.15 11.46
C GLU A 54 3.03 -0.12 12.46
N TRP A 55 2.39 -1.26 12.69
CA TRP A 55 1.31 -1.37 13.67
C TRP A 55 1.81 -1.08 15.10
N GLN A 56 3.00 -1.57 15.46
CA GLN A 56 3.58 -1.31 16.78
C GLN A 56 3.83 0.19 17.02
N GLU A 57 4.40 0.89 16.04
CA GLU A 57 4.65 2.34 16.16
C GLU A 57 3.34 3.14 16.24
N ALA A 58 2.32 2.74 15.47
CA ALA A 58 0.98 3.32 15.56
C ALA A 58 0.35 3.13 16.95
N GLN A 59 0.45 1.92 17.52
CA GLN A 59 -0.05 1.65 18.87
C GLN A 59 0.70 2.43 19.95
N ARG A 60 2.04 2.54 19.85
CA ARG A 60 2.82 3.34 20.80
C ARG A 60 2.36 4.79 20.80
N THR A 61 2.15 5.36 19.62
CA THR A 61 1.62 6.72 19.48
C THR A 61 0.22 6.85 20.08
N ALA A 62 -0.66 5.88 19.84
CA ALA A 62 -2.02 5.87 20.37
C ALA A 62 -2.09 5.73 21.90
N CYS A 63 -1.16 5.01 22.52
CA CYS A 63 -1.14 4.73 23.96
C CYS A 63 -0.22 5.66 24.79
N SER A 64 0.44 6.64 24.17
CA SER A 64 1.33 7.60 24.88
C SER A 64 0.62 8.91 25.27
N GLY A 65 -0.71 8.89 25.37
CA GLY A 65 -1.56 10.04 25.72
C GLY A 65 -1.69 10.28 27.21
#